data_AF-A0A9E3ECA6-F1
#
_entry.id   AF-A0A9E3ECA6-F1
#
_cell.length_a   1.000
_cell.length_b   1.000
_cell.length_c   1.000
_cell.angle_alpha   90.00
_cell.angle_beta   90.00
_cell.angle_gamma   90.00
#
_symmetry.space_group_name_H-M   'P 1'
#
loop_
_entity.id
_entity.type
_entity.pdbx_description
1 polymer ?
#
loop_
_entity_poly.entity_id
_entity_poly.type
_entity_poly.pdbx_seq_one_letter_code
_entity_poly.pdbx_strand_id
1 'polypeptide(L)'
;MTTRTRTAVFVGITALTAATGALAGPRAESALECGIAADMAVVAHSLAHEHIQRQKADTIMARIYDVSSSERGQALMKEIIDAAYVPTGPVAQSTSQEFAQTLYSTCMKSGGDMDQVLGRKL
;
A
#
# COMPACT_ATOMS: atom_id res chain seq x y z
N MET A 1 -41.62 -42.24 -43.33
CA MET A 1 -42.58 -41.24 -42.83
C MET A 1 -42.13 -40.87 -41.42
N THR A 2 -41.38 -39.76 -41.29
CA THR A 2 -41.82 -38.48 -40.65
C THR A 2 -42.17 -38.68 -39.16
N THR A 3 -41.54 -38.02 -38.18
CA THR A 3 -41.51 -36.56 -38.03
C THR A 3 -40.45 -36.09 -37.01
N ARG A 4 -39.96 -34.87 -37.26
CA ARG A 4 -38.95 -34.02 -36.60
C ARG A 4 -39.49 -33.38 -35.31
N THR A 5 -38.62 -32.59 -34.64
CA THR A 5 -38.84 -31.59 -33.53
C THR A 5 -38.65 -32.09 -32.09
N ARG A 6 -38.00 -31.39 -31.15
CA ARG A 6 -37.53 -29.99 -31.08
C ARG A 6 -36.42 -29.86 -30.01
N THR A 7 -35.49 -28.95 -30.27
CA THR A 7 -34.39 -28.44 -29.45
C THR A 7 -34.86 -27.82 -28.11
N ALA A 8 -34.08 -28.02 -27.05
CA ALA A 8 -33.96 -27.08 -25.94
C ALA A 8 -32.51 -27.13 -25.39
N VAL A 9 -31.68 -26.21 -25.88
CA VAL A 9 -30.33 -25.95 -25.36
C VAL A 9 -30.50 -25.18 -24.06
N PHE A 10 -30.23 -25.81 -22.92
CA PHE A 10 -30.05 -25.10 -21.65
C PHE A 10 -28.64 -24.51 -21.63
N VAL A 11 -28.53 -23.26 -22.06
CA VAL A 11 -27.34 -22.43 -21.82
C VAL A 11 -27.37 -22.02 -20.35
N GLY A 12 -26.71 -22.81 -19.50
CA GLY A 12 -26.41 -22.42 -18.13
C GLY A 12 -25.26 -21.40 -18.16
N ILE A 13 -25.61 -20.11 -18.14
CA ILE A 13 -24.64 -19.03 -17.92
C ILE A 13 -24.23 -19.09 -16.45
N THR A 14 -23.16 -19.82 -16.13
CA THR A 14 -22.44 -19.64 -14.88
C THR A 14 -21.75 -18.28 -14.92
N ALA A 15 -22.37 -17.31 -14.25
CA ALA A 15 -21.79 -15.99 -14.02
C ALA A 15 -20.49 -16.14 -13.22
N LEU A 16 -19.37 -16.05 -13.91
CA LEU A 16 -18.05 -15.88 -13.32
C LEU A 16 -17.97 -14.42 -12.85
N THR A 17 -18.44 -14.14 -11.63
CA THR A 17 -18.19 -12.84 -10.99
C THR A 17 -16.72 -12.80 -10.61
N ALA A 18 -15.88 -12.39 -11.56
CA ALA A 18 -14.53 -11.93 -11.27
C ALA A 18 -14.65 -10.72 -10.34
N ALA A 19 -14.43 -10.93 -9.05
CA ALA A 19 -14.11 -9.84 -8.14
C ALA A 19 -12.76 -9.28 -8.59
N THR A 20 -12.77 -8.34 -9.53
CA THR A 20 -11.67 -7.41 -9.74
C THR A 20 -11.64 -6.49 -8.53
N GLY A 21 -11.16 -7.01 -7.40
CA GLY A 21 -10.61 -6.16 -6.36
C GLY A 21 -9.42 -5.48 -6.99
N ALA A 22 -9.60 -4.23 -7.42
CA ALA A 22 -8.46 -3.34 -7.59
C ALA A 22 -7.77 -3.35 -6.23
N LEU A 23 -6.59 -3.98 -6.15
CA LEU A 23 -5.73 -3.99 -4.98
C LEU A 23 -5.18 -2.58 -4.83
N ALA A 24 -6.05 -1.63 -4.48
CA ALA A 24 -5.63 -0.31 -4.04
C ALA A 24 -4.84 -0.54 -2.75
N GLY A 25 -3.64 0.06 -2.70
CA GLY A 25 -2.83 0.03 -1.51
C GLY A 25 -3.55 0.50 -0.24
N PRO A 26 -3.07 0.16 0.97
CA PRO A 26 -3.59 0.73 2.19
C PRO A 26 -3.51 2.25 2.10
N ARG A 27 -4.69 2.88 2.19
CA ARG A 27 -4.84 4.32 2.18
C ARG A 27 -4.94 4.86 3.61
N ALA A 28 -4.48 6.08 3.78
CA ALA A 28 -4.79 6.85 4.98
C ALA A 28 -6.24 7.33 4.93
N GLU A 29 -6.97 7.20 6.04
CA GLU A 29 -8.39 7.57 6.13
C GLU A 29 -8.60 9.00 6.65
N SER A 30 -7.53 9.66 7.12
CA SER A 30 -7.59 11.01 7.66
C SER A 30 -6.27 11.76 7.50
N ALA A 31 -6.33 13.09 7.65
CA ALA A 31 -5.13 13.93 7.68
C ALA A 31 -4.18 13.55 8.83
N LEU A 32 -4.73 13.07 9.95
CA LEU A 32 -3.95 12.57 11.08
C LEU A 32 -3.16 11.32 10.67
N GLU A 33 -3.77 10.40 9.93
CA GLU A 33 -3.08 9.22 9.42
C GLU A 33 -2.03 9.56 8.36
N CYS A 34 -2.27 10.55 7.50
CA CYS A 34 -1.24 11.07 6.60
C CYS A 34 -0.02 11.61 7.39
N GLY A 35 -0.27 12.29 8.52
CA GLY A 35 0.79 12.78 9.40
C GLY A 35 1.58 11.64 10.06
N ILE A 36 0.90 10.61 10.54
CA ILE A 36 1.55 9.42 11.11
C ILE A 36 2.38 8.69 10.04
N ALA A 37 1.86 8.52 8.83
CA ALA A 37 2.60 7.90 7.73
C ALA A 37 3.85 8.70 7.36
N ALA A 38 3.78 10.03 7.41
CA ALA A 38 4.94 10.90 7.19
C ALA A 38 5.98 10.76 8.30
N ASP A 39 5.56 10.67 9.56
CA ASP A 39 6.47 10.41 10.68
C ASP A 39 7.13 9.03 10.57
N MET A 40 6.36 8.00 10.22
CA MET A 40 6.88 6.67 9.89
C MET A 40 7.94 6.73 8.80
N ALA A 41 7.76 7.56 7.77
CA ALA A 41 8.71 7.74 6.69
C ALA A 41 10.04 8.34 7.15
N VAL A 42 10.00 9.32 8.08
CA VAL A 42 11.22 9.85 8.71
C VAL A 42 11.97 8.73 9.45
N VAL A 43 11.27 8.01 10.32
CA VAL A 43 11.86 6.96 11.15
C VAL A 43 12.42 5.82 10.28
N ALA A 44 11.65 5.35 9.31
CA ALA A 44 12.08 4.30 8.38
C ALA A 44 13.34 4.71 7.62
N HIS A 45 13.40 5.95 7.13
CA HIS A 45 14.58 6.47 6.43
C HIS A 45 15.80 6.53 7.34
N SER A 46 15.66 7.01 8.58
CA SER A 46 16.75 7.02 9.55
C SER A 46 17.25 5.61 9.86
N LEU A 47 16.35 4.64 10.05
CA LEU A 47 16.74 3.25 10.29
C LEU A 47 17.48 2.63 9.11
N ALA A 48 17.04 2.92 7.88
CA ALA A 48 17.70 2.48 6.66
C ALA A 48 19.09 3.12 6.50
N HIS A 49 19.20 4.42 6.78
CA HIS A 49 20.45 5.18 6.72
C HIS A 49 21.50 4.68 7.72
N GLU A 50 21.07 4.34 8.94
CA GLU A 50 21.93 3.76 9.99
C GLU A 50 22.22 2.26 9.76
N HIS A 51 21.89 1.74 8.57
CA HIS A 51 22.11 0.34 8.19
C HIS A 51 21.53 -0.68 9.18
N ILE A 52 20.44 -0.31 9.87
CA ILE A 52 19.71 -1.25 10.72
C ILE A 52 19.14 -2.36 9.83
N GLN A 53 19.22 -3.60 10.27
CA GLN A 53 18.66 -4.73 9.51
C GLN A 53 17.16 -4.54 9.33
N ARG A 54 16.63 -4.74 8.11
CA ARG A 54 15.21 -4.51 7.78
C ARG A 54 14.24 -5.22 8.73
N GLN A 55 14.51 -6.48 9.09
CA GLN A 55 13.68 -7.24 10.05
C GLN A 55 13.65 -6.59 11.45
N LYS A 56 14.75 -5.96 11.85
CA LYS A 56 14.85 -5.23 13.11
C LYS A 56 14.11 -3.88 13.01
N ALA A 57 14.18 -3.20 11.87
CA ALA A 57 13.40 -2.00 11.62
C ALA A 57 11.88 -2.27 11.66
N ASP A 58 11.42 -3.36 11.04
CA ASP A 58 10.03 -3.83 11.12
C ASP A 58 9.59 -3.96 12.59
N THR A 59 10.42 -4.60 13.42
CA THR A 59 10.14 -4.82 14.85
C THR A 59 10.13 -3.50 15.65
N ILE A 60 11.07 -2.59 15.35
CA ILE A 60 11.17 -1.28 16.02
C ILE A 60 9.94 -0.43 15.69
N MET A 61 9.62 -0.29 14.40
CA MET A 61 8.50 0.54 13.96
C MET A 61 7.16 -0.02 14.43
N ALA A 62 6.97 -1.35 14.42
CA ALA A 62 5.76 -1.97 14.95
C ALA A 62 5.50 -1.60 16.41
N ARG A 63 6.57 -1.43 17.20
CA ARG A 63 6.50 -1.00 18.61
C ARG A 63 6.28 0.49 18.76
N ILE A 64 6.92 1.34 17.95
CA ILE A 64 6.78 2.80 18.02
C ILE A 64 5.35 3.23 17.70
N TYR A 65 4.76 2.63 16.68
CA TYR A 65 3.45 3.03 16.14
C TYR A 65 2.29 2.14 16.58
N ASP A 66 2.55 1.11 17.39
CA ASP A 66 1.56 0.14 17.89
C ASP A 66 0.57 -0.37 16.81
N VAL A 67 1.09 -0.70 15.64
CA VAL A 67 0.26 -1.17 14.50
C VAL A 67 -0.16 -2.63 14.64
N SER A 68 0.25 -3.31 15.71
CA SER A 68 0.03 -4.76 15.92
C SER A 68 -1.45 -5.18 15.88
N SER A 69 -2.36 -4.26 16.21
CA SER A 69 -3.81 -4.46 16.22
C SER A 69 -4.51 -4.08 14.90
N SER A 70 -3.78 -3.52 13.93
CA SER A 70 -4.33 -3.03 12.67
C SER A 70 -3.61 -3.65 11.46
N GLU A 71 -4.31 -4.53 10.73
CA GLU A 71 -3.80 -5.12 9.49
C GLU A 71 -3.46 -4.03 8.45
N ARG A 72 -4.33 -3.02 8.32
CA ARG A 72 -4.11 -1.87 7.44
C ARG A 72 -2.89 -1.06 7.85
N GLY A 73 -2.74 -0.77 9.15
CA GLY A 73 -1.60 -0.05 9.69
C GLY A 73 -0.27 -0.80 9.48
N GLN A 74 -0.29 -2.12 9.65
CA GLN A 74 0.88 -2.97 9.37
C GLN A 74 1.26 -2.96 7.90
N ALA A 75 0.28 -3.07 7.00
CA ALA A 75 0.53 -3.03 5.56
C ALA A 75 1.15 -1.68 5.14
N LEU A 76 0.58 -0.57 5.61
CA LEU A 76 1.10 0.77 5.32
C LEU A 76 2.51 0.97 5.88
N MET A 77 2.74 0.61 7.15
CA MET A 77 4.06 0.69 7.77
C MET A 77 5.10 -0.11 6.97
N LYS A 78 4.73 -1.32 6.54
CA LYS A 78 5.62 -2.19 5.77
C LYS A 78 6.01 -1.56 4.44
N GLU A 79 5.07 -0.93 3.75
CA GLU A 79 5.36 -0.26 2.47
C GLU A 79 6.26 0.95 2.64
N ILE A 80 6.10 1.69 3.74
CA ILE A 80 6.98 2.82 4.08
C ILE A 80 8.40 2.32 4.37
N ILE A 81 8.56 1.23 5.11
CA ILE A 81 9.86 0.59 5.33
C ILE A 81 10.46 0.13 4.01
N ASP A 82 9.66 -0.49 3.16
CA ASP A 82 10.13 -1.01 1.88
C ASP A 82 10.63 0.11 0.97
N ALA A 83 9.89 1.23 0.92
CA ALA A 83 10.29 2.42 0.20
C ALA A 83 11.55 3.08 0.78
N ALA A 84 11.77 3.02 2.10
CA ALA A 84 12.99 3.54 2.72
C ALA A 84 14.23 2.69 2.43
N TYR A 85 14.09 1.35 2.42
CA TYR A 85 15.21 0.42 2.22
C TYR A 85 15.54 0.15 0.75
N VAL A 86 14.56 0.27 -0.13
CA VAL A 86 14.71 0.11 -1.57
C VAL A 86 14.15 1.37 -2.24
N PRO A 87 14.82 2.51 -2.07
CA PRO A 87 14.24 3.78 -2.49
C PRO A 87 14.22 3.86 -4.02
N THR A 88 13.02 4.09 -4.54
CA THR A 88 12.75 4.20 -5.99
C THR A 88 11.98 5.48 -6.29
N GLY A 89 12.05 5.97 -7.53
CA GLY A 89 11.28 7.14 -7.93
C GLY A 89 11.60 8.39 -7.08
N PRO A 90 10.57 9.11 -6.55
CA PRO A 90 10.77 10.36 -5.81
C PRO A 90 11.65 10.25 -4.56
N VAL A 91 11.81 9.04 -4.00
CA VAL A 91 12.51 8.82 -2.72
C VAL A 91 13.96 8.34 -2.88
N ALA A 92 14.39 8.01 -4.11
CA ALA A 92 15.72 7.43 -4.39
C ALA A 92 16.92 8.28 -3.92
N GLN A 93 16.74 9.60 -3.83
CA GLN A 93 17.80 10.55 -3.45
C GLN A 93 17.29 11.59 -2.42
N SER A 94 16.16 11.32 -1.79
CA SER A 94 15.54 12.25 -0.84
C SER A 94 16.16 12.11 0.54
N THR A 95 16.30 13.22 1.26
CA THR A 95 16.48 13.21 2.72
C THR A 95 15.26 12.62 3.44
N SER A 96 15.41 12.28 4.73
CA SER A 96 14.28 11.81 5.55
C SER A 96 13.11 12.80 5.58
N GLN A 97 13.41 14.10 5.60
CA GLN A 97 12.42 15.18 5.62
C GLN A 97 11.72 15.33 4.28
N GLU A 98 12.46 15.26 3.17
CA GLU A 98 11.88 15.31 1.83
C GLU A 98 10.98 14.10 1.57
N PHE A 99 11.40 12.90 1.97
CA PHE A 99 10.55 11.70 1.87
C PHE A 99 9.24 11.90 2.62
N ALA A 100 9.30 12.30 3.90
CA ALA A 100 8.12 12.53 4.72
C ALA A 100 7.22 13.65 4.16
N GLN A 101 7.80 14.75 3.68
CA GLN A 101 7.05 15.87 3.10
C GLN A 101 6.37 15.47 1.79
N THR A 102 7.07 14.77 0.90
CA THR A 102 6.51 14.27 -0.35
C THR A 102 5.39 13.26 -0.09
N LEU A 103 5.59 12.34 0.85
CA LEU A 103 4.58 11.37 1.26
C LEU A 103 3.34 12.04 1.85
N TYR A 104 3.52 12.95 2.81
CA TYR A 104 2.42 13.72 3.42
C TYR A 104 1.64 14.51 2.38
N SER A 105 2.34 15.27 1.54
CA SER A 105 1.69 16.15 0.55
C SER A 105 0.94 15.35 -0.50
N THR A 106 1.46 14.18 -0.89
CA THR A 106 0.77 13.26 -1.81
C THR A 106 -0.47 12.70 -1.14
N CYS A 107 -0.34 12.16 0.06
CA CYS A 107 -1.44 11.62 0.86
C CYS A 107 -2.60 12.63 1.01
N MET A 108 -2.28 13.87 1.33
CA MET A 108 -3.28 14.94 1.48
C MET A 108 -3.97 15.29 0.16
N LYS A 109 -3.24 15.29 -0.97
CA LYS A 109 -3.79 15.66 -2.29
C LYS A 109 -4.62 14.54 -2.92
N SER A 110 -4.28 13.29 -2.64
CA SER A 110 -4.89 12.11 -3.26
C SER A 110 -6.03 11.50 -2.46
N GLY A 111 -6.32 12.05 -1.26
CA GLY A 111 -7.31 11.47 -0.35
C GLY A 111 -6.82 10.17 0.30
N GLY A 112 -5.53 10.10 0.64
CA GLY A 112 -4.93 9.01 1.38
C GLY A 112 -4.09 8.02 0.56
N ASP A 113 -4.01 8.20 -0.75
CA ASP A 113 -3.21 7.36 -1.64
C ASP A 113 -1.74 7.81 -1.64
N MET A 114 -0.82 6.88 -1.40
CA MET A 114 0.62 7.13 -1.32
C MET A 114 1.42 6.30 -2.33
N ASP A 115 0.75 5.61 -3.26
CA ASP A 115 1.38 4.62 -4.16
C ASP A 115 2.46 5.24 -5.04
N GLN A 116 2.24 6.48 -5.47
CA GLN A 116 3.18 7.26 -6.27
C GLN A 116 4.51 7.50 -5.54
N VAL A 117 4.49 7.60 -4.21
CA VAL A 117 5.69 7.85 -3.39
C VAL A 117 6.31 6.54 -2.92
N LEU A 118 5.48 5.56 -2.55
CA LEU A 118 5.90 4.26 -2.04
C LEU A 118 6.37 3.29 -3.15
N GLY A 119 6.33 3.72 -4.41
CA GLY A 119 6.88 2.96 -5.54
C GLY A 119 5.96 1.83 -6.03
N ARG A 120 4.67 1.85 -5.66
CA ARG A 120 3.70 0.92 -6.23
C ARG A 120 3.28 1.37 -7.61
N LYS A 121 3.47 0.47 -8.58
CA LYS A 121 2.87 0.60 -9.90
C LYS A 121 1.51 -0.10 -9.84
N LEU A 122 0.46 0.66 -10.15
CA LEU A 122 -0.90 0.18 -10.42
C LEU A 122 -0.91 -0.96 -11.43
#